data_AF-A0A7V0NP20-F1
#
_entry.id   AF-A0A7V0NP20-F1
#
_cell.length_a   1.000
_cell.length_b   1.000
_cell.length_c   1.000
_cell.angle_alpha   90.00
_cell.angle_beta   90.00
_cell.angle_gamma   90.00
#
_symmetry.space_group_name_H-M   'P 1'
#
loop_
_entity.id
_entity.type
_entity.pdbx_description
1 polymer ?
#
loop_
_entity_poly.entity_id
_entity_poly.type
_entity_poly.pdbx_seq_one_letter_code
_entity_poly.pdbx_strand_id
1 'polypeptide(L)'
;MRTEPTSQRVEAIRAEWSSDSRWTGITRDYTPEEVVRLQGSFVIENTVAARGAVRLWEMLAVEDYVNALGAMTGGQAVQMVKAGLRAIYLSGWQVAGDANLA
;
A
#
# COMPACT_ATOMS: atom_id res chain seq x y z
N MET A 1 -22.62 18.91 0.46
CA MET A 1 -21.90 17.86 -0.29
C MET A 1 -22.36 16.52 0.28
N ARG A 2 -22.95 15.63 -0.52
CA ARG A 2 -23.58 14.41 -0.02
C ARG A 2 -22.53 13.30 0.02
N THR A 3 -22.03 12.98 1.21
CA THR A 3 -21.16 11.81 1.42
C THR A 3 -22.01 10.54 1.32
N GLU A 4 -21.43 9.46 0.83
CA GLU A 4 -22.11 8.16 0.84
C GLU A 4 -22.53 7.78 2.27
N PRO A 5 -23.72 7.16 2.47
CA PRO A 5 -24.13 6.67 3.77
C PRO A 5 -23.10 5.69 4.35
N THR A 6 -22.90 5.74 5.67
CA THR A 6 -22.01 4.82 6.40
C THR A 6 -22.28 3.36 6.06
N SER A 7 -23.55 2.97 5.94
CA SER A 7 -23.96 1.60 5.57
C SER A 7 -23.45 1.16 4.20
N GLN A 8 -23.47 2.07 3.22
CA GLN A 8 -22.98 1.78 1.86
C GLN A 8 -21.46 1.56 1.86
N ARG A 9 -20.71 2.36 2.63
CA ARG A 9 -19.25 2.24 2.77
C ARG A 9 -18.85 0.93 3.45
N VAL A 10 -19.60 0.53 4.49
CA VAL A 10 -19.39 -0.75 5.19
C VAL A 10 -19.60 -1.92 4.23
N GLU A 11 -20.68 -1.90 3.45
CA GLU A 11 -20.98 -2.96 2.50
C GLU A 11 -19.96 -3.03 1.37
N ALA A 12 -19.47 -1.87 0.89
CA ALA A 12 -18.42 -1.84 -0.12
C ALA A 12 -17.13 -2.55 0.36
N ILE A 13 -16.68 -2.26 1.58
CA ILE A 13 -15.50 -2.92 2.18
C ILE A 13 -15.75 -4.42 2.38
N ARG A 14 -16.96 -4.78 2.85
CA ARG A 14 -17.35 -6.18 3.05
C ARG A 14 -17.34 -6.98 1.73
N ALA A 15 -17.90 -6.39 0.67
CA ALA A 15 -17.91 -6.98 -0.67
C ALA A 15 -16.48 -7.10 -1.22
N GLU A 16 -15.65 -6.07 -1.06
CA GLU A 16 -14.25 -6.09 -1.49
C GLU A 16 -13.47 -7.23 -0.80
N TRP A 17 -13.54 -7.32 0.54
CA TRP A 17 -12.82 -8.34 1.30
C TRP A 17 -13.24 -9.77 0.99
N SER A 18 -14.50 -9.99 0.60
CA SER A 18 -15.03 -11.32 0.31
C SER A 18 -14.87 -11.76 -1.14
N SER A 19 -14.79 -10.81 -2.08
CA SER A 19 -14.76 -11.12 -3.52
C SER A 19 -13.38 -10.93 -4.18
N ASP A 20 -12.53 -10.04 -3.64
CA ASP A 20 -11.22 -9.78 -4.23
C ASP A 20 -10.19 -10.81 -3.78
N SER A 21 -9.60 -11.50 -4.75
CA SER A 21 -8.48 -12.43 -4.57
C SER A 21 -7.32 -11.84 -3.76
N ARG A 22 -7.11 -10.52 -3.81
CA ARG A 22 -6.10 -9.77 -3.03
C ARG A 22 -6.16 -10.08 -1.53
N TRP A 23 -7.33 -10.43 -1.02
CA TRP A 23 -7.58 -10.67 0.40
C TRP A 23 -7.69 -12.15 0.78
N THR A 24 -7.47 -13.07 -0.16
CA THR A 24 -7.48 -14.51 0.11
C THR A 24 -6.42 -14.88 1.15
N GLY A 25 -6.83 -15.56 2.21
CA GLY A 25 -5.95 -15.97 3.32
C GLY A 25 -5.62 -14.87 4.34
N ILE A 26 -6.14 -13.65 4.17
CA ILE A 26 -5.91 -12.54 5.11
C ILE A 26 -6.97 -12.58 6.22
N THR A 27 -6.52 -12.77 7.46
CA THR A 27 -7.38 -12.69 8.65
C THR A 27 -7.34 -11.28 9.24
N ARG A 28 -8.50 -10.76 9.64
CA ARG A 28 -8.65 -9.48 10.35
C ARG A 28 -9.40 -9.74 11.64
N ASP A 29 -8.90 -9.19 12.74
CA ASP A 29 -9.49 -9.23 14.07
C ASP A 29 -10.42 -8.03 14.35
N TYR A 30 -10.75 -7.28 13.30
CA TYR A 30 -11.64 -6.12 13.29
C TYR A 30 -12.63 -6.19 12.12
N THR A 31 -13.73 -5.44 12.21
CA THR A 31 -14.82 -5.47 11.22
C THR A 31 -14.78 -4.30 10.22
N PRO A 32 -15.48 -4.39 9.07
CA PRO A 32 -15.66 -3.26 8.15
C PRO A 32 -16.28 -2.02 8.82
N GLU A 33 -17.19 -2.21 9.77
CA GLU A 33 -17.79 -1.13 10.57
C GLU A 33 -16.74 -0.36 11.38
N GLU A 34 -15.79 -1.09 11.97
CA GLU A 34 -14.70 -0.47 12.73
C GLU A 34 -13.75 0.32 11.84
N VAL A 35 -13.51 -0.15 10.61
CA VAL A 35 -12.75 0.59 9.60
C VAL A 35 -13.47 1.89 9.25
N VAL A 36 -14.75 1.83 8.86
CA VAL A 36 -15.50 3.03 8.46
C VAL A 36 -15.64 4.04 9.61
N ARG A 37 -15.79 3.56 10.85
CA ARG A 37 -15.83 4.39 12.07
C ARG A 37 -14.60 5.30 12.19
N LEU A 38 -13.42 4.81 11.79
CA LEU A 38 -12.14 5.53 11.91
C LEU A 38 -11.77 6.38 10.69
N GLN A 39 -12.45 6.20 9.54
CA GLN A 39 -12.15 6.92 8.31
C GLN A 39 -12.63 8.38 8.28
N GLY A 40 -13.48 8.78 9.24
CA GLY A 40 -14.10 10.11 9.22
C GLY A 40 -15.06 10.34 8.05
N SER A 41 -15.42 11.61 7.82
CA SER A 41 -16.37 12.04 6.79
C SER A 41 -15.71 12.38 5.45
N PHE A 42 -14.38 12.51 5.42
CA PHE A 42 -13.61 12.88 4.23
C PHE A 42 -12.39 11.96 4.10
N VAL A 43 -12.35 11.21 3.00
CA VAL A 43 -11.27 10.26 2.72
C VAL A 43 -10.33 10.89 1.70
N ILE A 44 -9.05 11.00 2.06
CA ILE A 44 -8.00 11.51 1.17
C ILE A 44 -7.56 10.38 0.25
N GLU A 45 -7.56 10.63 -1.05
CA GLU A 45 -7.03 9.68 -2.03
C GLU A 45 -5.50 9.63 -1.97
N ASN A 46 -4.95 8.42 -1.88
CA ASN A 46 -3.51 8.17 -1.83
C ASN A 46 -3.03 7.51 -3.13
N THR A 47 -3.09 8.25 -4.24
CA THR A 47 -2.88 7.71 -5.60
C THR A 47 -1.55 6.97 -5.77
N VAL A 48 -0.44 7.48 -5.21
CA VAL A 48 0.87 6.82 -5.30
C VAL A 48 0.86 5.49 -4.54
N ALA A 49 0.28 5.46 -3.33
CA ALA A 49 0.19 4.25 -2.52
C ALA A 49 -0.69 3.20 -3.21
N ALA A 50 -1.85 3.60 -3.73
CA ALA A 50 -2.77 2.70 -4.43
C ALA A 50 -2.11 2.08 -5.67
N ARG A 51 -1.52 2.90 -6.54
CA ARG A 51 -0.85 2.42 -7.77
C ARG A 51 0.36 1.55 -7.46
N GLY A 52 1.14 1.91 -6.45
CA GLY A 52 2.31 1.13 -6.01
C GLY A 52 1.91 -0.23 -5.45
N ALA A 53 0.88 -0.30 -4.61
CA ALA A 53 0.40 -1.54 -4.02
C ALA A 53 -0.16 -2.51 -5.06
N VAL A 54 -0.96 -2.01 -6.02
CA VAL A 54 -1.48 -2.83 -7.13
C VAL A 54 -0.33 -3.38 -7.97
N ARG A 55 0.58 -2.52 -8.42
CA ARG A 55 1.73 -2.94 -9.24
C ARG A 55 2.63 -3.94 -8.52
N LEU A 56 2.89 -3.75 -7.23
CA LEU A 56 3.70 -4.68 -6.45
C LEU A 56 3.00 -6.03 -6.29
N TRP A 57 1.70 -6.03 -6.00
CA TRP A 57 0.91 -7.26 -5.89
C TRP A 57 0.92 -8.06 -7.20
N GLU A 58 0.70 -7.39 -8.33
CA GLU A 58 0.76 -8.02 -9.66
C GLU A 58 2.13 -8.64 -9.95
N MET A 59 3.23 -7.95 -9.64
CA MET A 59 4.57 -8.50 -9.82
C MET A 59 4.81 -9.72 -8.91
N LEU A 60 4.41 -9.66 -7.64
CA LEU A 60 4.58 -10.78 -6.71
C LEU A 60 3.74 -12.01 -7.09
N ALA A 61 2.62 -11.81 -7.79
CA ALA A 61 1.76 -12.90 -8.22
C ALA A 61 2.26 -13.62 -9.50
N VAL A 62 3.06 -12.96 -10.33
CA VAL A 62 3.42 -13.44 -11.67
C VAL A 62 4.91 -13.77 -11.80
N GLU A 63 5.77 -13.03 -11.13
CA GLU A 63 7.23 -13.14 -11.27
C GLU A 63 7.82 -14.16 -10.29
N ASP A 64 8.88 -14.86 -10.71
CA ASP A 64 9.58 -15.84 -9.84
C ASP A 64 10.07 -15.20 -8.53
N TYR A 65 10.55 -13.96 -8.62
CA TYR A 65 10.92 -13.12 -7.48
C TYR A 65 10.96 -11.64 -7.86
N VAL A 66 10.89 -10.77 -6.85
CA VAL A 66 11.08 -9.32 -6.99
C VAL A 66 12.23 -8.89 -6.10
N ASN A 67 13.36 -8.54 -6.71
CA ASN A 67 14.52 -8.00 -6.00
C ASN A 67 14.46 -6.47 -5.85
N ALA A 68 15.06 -5.97 -4.78
CA ALA A 68 15.17 -4.55 -4.49
C ALA A 68 16.49 -4.24 -3.76
N LEU A 69 16.90 -2.97 -3.81
CA LEU A 69 18.03 -2.44 -3.05
C LEU A 69 17.57 -1.33 -2.11
N GLY A 70 18.30 -1.19 -1.00
CA GLY A 70 18.07 -0.15 0.01
C GLY A 70 18.41 1.24 -0.51
N ALA A 71 17.43 2.13 -0.62
CA ALA A 71 17.61 3.54 -0.96
C ALA A 71 17.37 4.44 0.26
N MET A 72 18.31 5.35 0.51
CA MET A 72 18.22 6.40 1.55
C MET A 72 18.07 7.81 0.94
N THR A 73 18.21 7.95 -0.39
CA THR A 73 17.95 9.20 -1.12
C THR A 73 17.12 8.96 -2.37
N GLY A 74 16.43 10.00 -2.85
CA GLY A 74 15.69 9.94 -4.12
C GLY A 74 16.60 9.69 -5.33
N GLY A 75 17.82 10.23 -5.33
CA GLY A 75 18.80 10.01 -6.39
C GLY A 75 19.19 8.54 -6.54
N GLN A 76 19.40 7.83 -5.42
CA GLN A 76 19.65 6.39 -5.42
C GLN A 76 18.47 5.61 -6.02
N ALA A 77 17.25 5.90 -5.59
CA ALA A 77 16.04 5.24 -6.11
C ALA A 77 15.88 5.44 -7.62
N VAL A 78 16.15 6.65 -8.13
CA VAL A 78 16.11 6.94 -9.57
C VAL A 78 17.13 6.10 -10.34
N GLN A 79 18.36 5.96 -9.83
CA GLN A 79 19.39 5.15 -10.50
C GLN A 79 19.08 3.65 -10.46
N MET A 80 18.51 3.15 -9.36
CA MET A 80 18.06 1.75 -9.26
C MET A 80 17.02 1.41 -10.32
N VAL A 81 16.02 2.28 -10.52
CA VAL A 81 15.01 2.10 -11.57
C VAL A 81 15.64 2.20 -12.97
N LYS A 82 16.54 3.16 -13.20
CA LYS A 82 17.28 3.28 -14.48
C LYS A 82 18.13 2.04 -14.77
N ALA A 83 18.67 1.39 -13.74
CA ALA A 83 19.42 0.15 -13.84
C ALA A 83 18.53 -1.10 -14.02
N GLY A 84 17.20 -0.94 -14.08
CA GLY A 84 16.25 -2.01 -14.37
C GLY A 84 15.57 -2.64 -13.15
N LEU A 85 15.85 -2.18 -11.92
CA LEU A 85 15.12 -2.67 -10.75
C LEU A 85 13.65 -2.19 -10.78
N ARG A 86 12.74 -3.09 -10.38
CA ARG A 86 11.29 -2.83 -10.41
C ARG A 86 10.68 -2.49 -9.05
N ALA A 87 11.47 -2.60 -7.98
CA ALA A 87 11.06 -2.26 -6.62
C ALA A 87 12.21 -1.57 -5.87
N ILE A 88 11.85 -0.75 -4.88
CA ILE A 88 12.78 -0.04 -3.99
C ILE A 88 12.53 -0.53 -2.58
N TYR A 89 13.59 -0.84 -1.85
CA TYR A 89 13.54 -1.15 -0.43
C TYR A 89 13.94 0.09 0.37
N LEU A 90 13.15 0.46 1.38
CA LEU A 90 13.45 1.58 2.26
C LEU A 90 13.87 1.03 3.62
N SER A 91 15.18 1.02 3.87
CA SER A 91 15.76 0.42 5.07
C SER A 91 15.70 1.37 6.27
N GLY A 92 15.06 0.93 7.35
CA GLY A 92 15.07 1.65 8.62
C GLY A 92 16.49 1.80 9.21
N TRP A 93 17.38 0.85 8.94
CA TRP A 93 18.80 0.94 9.35
C TRP A 93 19.55 2.04 8.62
N GLN A 94 19.32 2.22 7.32
CA GLN A 94 19.93 3.29 6.54
C GLN A 94 19.39 4.67 6.99
N VAL A 95 18.09 4.76 7.27
CA VAL A 95 17.48 5.98 7.83
C VAL A 95 18.11 6.34 9.17
N ALA A 96 18.19 5.37 10.10
CA ALA A 96 18.80 5.58 11.41
C ALA A 96 20.27 6.03 11.32
N GLY A 97 21.02 5.50 10.36
CA GLY A 97 22.43 5.83 10.17
C GLY A 97 22.69 7.20 9.55
N ASP A 98 21.89 7.63 8.56
CA ASP A 98 22.33 8.74 7.68
C ASP A 98 21.21 9.55 7.00
N ALA A 99 19.91 9.27 7.26
CA ALA A 99 18.81 9.95 6.54
C ALA A 99 17.53 10.10 7.37
N ASN A 100 17.67 10.50 8.64
CA ASN A 100 16.54 10.73 9.56
C ASN A 100 16.28 12.24 9.79
N LEU A 101 15.35 12.55 10.69
CA LEU A 101 14.90 13.92 11.01
C LEU A 101 15.57 14.51 12.28
N ALA A 102 16.57 13.84 12.84
CA ALA A 102 17.21 14.24 14.10
C ALA A 102 18.11 15.47 13.94
#